data_AF-A0AAD7M9U8-F1
#
_entry.id   AF-A0AAD7M9U8-F1
#
_cell.length_a   1.000
_cell.length_b   1.000
_cell.length_c   1.000
_cell.angle_alpha   90.00
_cell.angle_beta   90.00
_cell.angle_gamma   90.00
#
_symmetry.space_group_name_H-M   'P 1'
#
loop_
_entity.id
_entity.type
_entity.pdbx_description
1 polymer ?
#
loop_
_entity_poly.entity_id
_entity_poly.type
_entity_poly.pdbx_seq_one_letter_code
_entity_poly.pdbx_strand_id
1 'polypeptide(L)'
;MPAEPVTRLVGRALKPPLMAPAALTASLQGAPQSSMVVKTKADVEAKQGRWSIHERTSFLEFCLGGDADDNFEKIKMSSNKCWAKFVGKAGVARDAQQMKSQYETCFGTYKKLVPLLKFTGGGADADVEPKWNNTSAVEKFLQSRAASGHDIDGLQPQKVTQWLTLGWYDLFHNRYKENPKASRDVDRSSADTLSDMEGGLRDDNNDNDSDNDSDIKVIEKPTVPATPASTISKAKKGLATDPREVKASSWDRSKPASRTPVARAKKEGPLQGLNNYLEGRVRVDEQAMKLAKVDSEFKRLKATEATAKEILADTTGLYGEEAKGKARRVLEKLMDIALDF
;
A
#
# COMPACT_ATOMS: atom_id res chain seq x y z
N MET A 1 -1.60 -56.29 -63.02
CA MET A 1 -2.81 -56.68 -62.26
C MET A 1 -2.47 -56.59 -60.77
N PRO A 2 -3.24 -55.89 -59.92
CA PRO A 2 -3.90 -54.57 -60.01
C PRO A 2 -3.24 -53.56 -59.01
N ALA A 3 -3.16 -52.23 -59.17
CA ALA A 3 -4.17 -51.18 -59.35
C ALA A 3 -5.17 -51.05 -58.19
N GLU A 4 -5.17 -49.89 -57.51
CA GLU A 4 -6.25 -49.17 -56.78
C GLU A 4 -5.79 -48.51 -55.44
N PRO A 5 -6.50 -47.50 -54.87
CA PRO A 5 -7.25 -46.43 -55.53
C PRO A 5 -6.97 -45.01 -54.95
N VAL A 6 -7.24 -44.02 -55.80
CA VAL A 6 -7.23 -42.57 -55.53
C VAL A 6 -8.55 -42.17 -54.87
N THR A 7 -8.49 -41.54 -53.69
CA THR A 7 -9.67 -40.91 -53.05
C THR A 7 -9.72 -39.43 -53.38
N ARG A 8 -10.64 -39.06 -54.29
CA ARG A 8 -11.08 -37.68 -54.55
C ARG A 8 -11.93 -37.18 -53.38
N LEU A 9 -11.49 -36.11 -52.72
CA LEU A 9 -12.35 -35.30 -51.84
C LEU A 9 -12.93 -34.13 -52.64
N VAL A 10 -14.24 -34.16 -52.86
CA VAL A 10 -15.01 -33.10 -53.51
C VAL A 10 -15.45 -32.10 -52.43
N GLY A 11 -14.74 -30.98 -52.32
CA GLY A 11 -15.12 -29.84 -51.48
C GLY A 11 -16.01 -28.88 -52.24
N ARG A 12 -17.29 -28.83 -51.85
CA ARG A 12 -18.34 -27.94 -52.38
C ARG A 12 -17.96 -26.46 -52.32
N ALA A 13 -18.13 -25.79 -53.46
CA ALA A 13 -18.10 -24.33 -53.59
C ALA A 13 -19.32 -23.71 -52.87
N LEU A 14 -19.06 -22.90 -51.84
CA LEU A 14 -20.04 -22.02 -51.21
C LEU A 14 -20.07 -20.69 -51.98
N LYS A 15 -21.24 -20.42 -52.54
CA LYS A 15 -21.63 -19.24 -53.30
C LYS A 15 -21.84 -18.05 -52.35
N PRO A 16 -21.15 -16.91 -52.50
CA PRO A 16 -21.49 -15.71 -51.73
C PRO A 16 -22.75 -15.02 -52.29
N PRO A 17 -23.64 -14.50 -51.44
CA PRO A 17 -24.81 -13.75 -51.89
C PRO A 17 -24.44 -12.33 -52.33
N LEU A 18 -24.86 -11.98 -53.54
CA LEU A 18 -25.00 -10.59 -54.00
C LEU A 18 -26.01 -9.86 -53.12
N MET A 19 -25.58 -8.78 -52.45
CA MET A 19 -26.48 -7.72 -52.01
C MET A 19 -25.99 -6.38 -52.56
N ALA A 20 -26.94 -5.70 -53.20
CA ALA A 20 -26.79 -4.45 -53.94
C ALA A 20 -26.58 -3.23 -53.02
N PRO A 21 -26.04 -2.11 -53.56
CA PRO A 21 -25.84 -0.87 -52.82
C PRO A 21 -27.14 -0.05 -52.74
N ALA A 22 -27.62 0.22 -51.53
CA ALA A 22 -28.65 1.23 -51.27
C ALA A 22 -27.95 2.50 -50.77
N ALA A 23 -27.87 3.50 -51.65
CA ALA A 23 -27.68 4.88 -51.25
C ALA A 23 -29.03 5.44 -50.77
N LEU A 24 -29.06 6.08 -49.60
CA LEU A 24 -30.01 7.16 -49.29
C LEU A 24 -29.54 7.94 -48.05
N THR A 25 -29.18 9.17 -48.34
CA THR A 25 -29.15 10.39 -47.52
C THR A 25 -30.24 10.46 -46.43
N ALA A 26 -29.89 10.89 -45.21
CA ALA A 26 -30.41 12.13 -44.58
C ALA A 26 -30.20 12.19 -43.05
N SER A 27 -29.89 13.40 -42.59
CA SER A 27 -30.26 14.02 -41.32
C SER A 27 -29.58 13.54 -40.01
N LEU A 28 -28.46 14.19 -39.68
CA LEU A 28 -27.90 14.22 -38.33
C LEU A 28 -28.48 15.44 -37.58
N GLN A 29 -29.51 15.22 -36.76
CA GLN A 29 -29.95 16.16 -35.73
C GLN A 29 -29.31 15.73 -34.40
N GLY A 30 -28.50 16.62 -33.83
CA GLY A 30 -27.75 16.39 -32.60
C GLY A 30 -28.65 16.26 -31.38
N ALA A 31 -28.46 15.18 -30.64
CA ALA A 31 -28.88 15.06 -29.25
C ALA A 31 -27.65 15.23 -28.33
N PRO A 32 -27.76 16.00 -27.23
CA PRO A 32 -26.66 16.17 -26.30
C PRO A 32 -26.39 14.84 -25.57
N GLN A 33 -25.22 14.25 -25.84
CA GLN A 33 -24.76 13.10 -25.08
C GLN A 33 -24.46 13.53 -23.65
N SER A 34 -25.36 13.12 -22.75
CA SER A 34 -25.16 13.16 -21.31
C SER A 34 -23.92 12.33 -20.98
N SER A 35 -22.85 13.04 -20.63
CA SER A 35 -21.58 12.49 -20.17
C SER A 35 -21.80 11.72 -18.86
N MET A 36 -22.11 10.43 -18.97
CA MET A 36 -21.95 9.48 -17.86
C MET A 36 -20.46 9.37 -17.56
N VAL A 37 -20.01 10.11 -16.55
CA VAL A 37 -18.71 9.91 -15.92
C VAL A 37 -18.71 8.49 -15.35
N VAL A 38 -18.06 7.57 -16.07
CA VAL A 38 -17.78 6.22 -15.59
C VAL A 38 -16.79 6.36 -14.43
N LYS A 39 -17.33 6.51 -13.21
CA LYS A 39 -16.57 6.35 -11.97
C LYS A 39 -16.05 4.92 -11.96
N THR A 40 -14.74 4.79 -12.17
CA THR A 40 -14.07 3.50 -12.03
C THR A 40 -14.27 2.98 -10.61
N LYS A 41 -14.34 1.65 -10.43
CA LYS A 41 -14.54 1.00 -9.13
C LYS A 41 -13.55 1.41 -8.04
N ALA A 42 -12.43 2.06 -8.39
CA ALA A 42 -11.47 2.60 -7.44
C ALA A 42 -11.99 3.81 -6.64
N ASP A 43 -12.93 4.60 -7.18
CA ASP A 43 -13.44 5.80 -6.52
C ASP A 43 -14.64 5.55 -5.58
N VAL A 44 -15.23 4.35 -5.61
CA VAL A 44 -16.47 4.05 -4.86
C VAL A 44 -16.18 3.60 -3.42
N GLU A 45 -14.92 3.34 -3.05
CA GLU A 45 -14.56 2.83 -1.72
C GLU A 45 -14.19 3.90 -0.68
N ALA A 46 -14.37 5.19 -0.98
CA ALA A 46 -14.23 6.27 -0.01
C ALA A 46 -15.44 6.33 0.95
N LYS A 47 -15.75 5.22 1.64
CA LYS A 47 -16.60 5.27 2.84
C LYS A 47 -15.83 6.03 3.91
N GLN A 48 -16.44 7.10 4.43
CA GLN A 48 -15.92 7.92 5.53
C GLN A 48 -15.32 7.02 6.62
N GLY A 49 -14.00 7.10 6.80
CA GLY A 49 -13.27 6.33 7.82
C GLY A 49 -12.29 5.29 7.27
N ARG A 50 -12.61 4.55 6.21
CA ARG A 50 -11.70 3.51 5.68
C ARG A 50 -10.63 4.14 4.80
N TRP A 51 -9.38 3.77 5.02
CA TRP A 51 -8.26 4.19 4.18
C TRP A 51 -8.27 3.41 2.88
N SER A 52 -8.26 4.10 1.75
CA SER A 52 -8.09 3.43 0.47
C SER A 52 -6.65 2.93 0.33
N ILE A 53 -6.44 1.92 -0.51
CA ILE A 53 -5.10 1.40 -0.80
C ILE A 53 -4.24 2.51 -1.41
N HIS A 54 -4.80 3.26 -2.35
CA HIS A 54 -4.12 4.35 -3.03
C HIS A 54 -3.74 5.50 -2.08
N GLU A 55 -4.64 5.89 -1.16
CA GLU A 55 -4.36 6.88 -0.11
C GLU A 55 -3.19 6.41 0.77
N ARG A 56 -3.22 5.13 1.19
CA ARG A 56 -2.18 4.58 2.07
C ARG A 56 -0.84 4.47 1.35
N THR A 57 -0.81 4.02 0.10
CA THR A 57 0.41 3.97 -0.71
C THR A 57 1.00 5.35 -0.87
N SER A 58 0.20 6.33 -1.32
CA SER A 58 0.66 7.72 -1.51
C SER A 58 1.17 8.33 -0.20
N PHE A 59 0.51 8.01 0.93
CA PHE A 59 0.95 8.45 2.25
C PHE A 59 2.31 7.84 2.64
N LEU A 60 2.48 6.54 2.48
CA LEU A 60 3.72 5.86 2.84
C LEU A 60 4.88 6.27 1.93
N GLU A 61 4.65 6.40 0.63
CA GLU A 61 5.65 6.92 -0.32
C GLU A 61 6.07 8.34 0.01
N PHE A 62 5.12 9.21 0.38
CA PHE A 62 5.45 10.57 0.83
C PHE A 62 6.31 10.59 2.09
N CYS A 63 6.11 9.64 3.00
CA CYS A 63 6.80 9.57 4.28
C CYS A 63 8.16 8.87 4.21
N LEU A 64 8.28 7.83 3.38
CA LEU A 64 9.38 6.86 3.41
C LEU A 64 10.03 6.61 2.04
N GLY A 65 9.50 7.17 0.96
CA GLY A 65 10.02 7.02 -0.41
C GLY A 65 11.47 7.47 -0.53
N GLY A 66 12.15 7.07 -1.61
CA GLY A 66 13.58 7.33 -1.83
C GLY A 66 13.95 8.82 -1.68
N ASP A 67 13.13 9.71 -2.22
CA ASP A 67 13.38 11.16 -2.21
C ASP A 67 12.78 11.87 -0.98
N ALA A 68 12.27 11.11 -0.01
CA ALA A 68 11.54 11.63 1.14
C ALA A 68 12.40 11.85 2.40
N ASP A 69 13.73 11.98 2.27
CA ASP A 69 14.67 12.13 3.40
C ASP A 69 14.25 13.24 4.37
N ASP A 70 13.94 14.42 3.83
CA ASP A 70 13.47 15.57 4.61
C ASP A 70 12.18 15.30 5.37
N ASN A 71 11.27 14.54 4.77
CA ASN A 71 9.99 14.20 5.39
C ASN A 71 10.23 13.16 6.48
N PHE A 72 11.07 12.16 6.23
CA PHE A 72 11.43 11.13 7.20
C PHE A 72 12.09 11.74 8.45
N GLU A 73 13.02 12.68 8.27
CA GLU A 73 13.66 13.36 9.38
C GLU A 73 12.66 14.23 10.17
N LYS A 74 11.71 14.87 9.47
CA LYS A 74 10.59 15.58 10.11
C LYS A 74 9.67 14.63 10.87
N ILE A 75 9.48 13.39 10.44
CA ILE A 75 8.68 12.41 11.19
C ILE A 75 9.33 12.10 12.54
N LYS A 76 10.67 11.99 12.58
CA LYS A 76 11.41 11.77 13.85
C LYS A 76 11.34 12.97 14.79
N MET A 77 11.46 14.18 14.25
CA MET A 77 11.59 15.41 15.05
C MET A 77 10.25 16.09 15.38
N SER A 78 9.36 16.17 14.38
CA SER A 78 8.10 16.91 14.45
C SER A 78 7.04 16.30 13.52
N SER A 79 6.58 15.10 13.89
CA SER A 79 5.64 14.29 13.11
C SER A 79 4.38 15.07 12.67
N ASN A 80 3.80 15.88 13.56
CA ASN A 80 2.60 16.68 13.26
C ASN A 80 2.77 17.63 12.06
N LYS A 81 3.94 18.25 11.88
CA LYS A 81 4.20 19.14 10.75
C LYS A 81 4.29 18.37 9.43
N CYS A 82 4.84 17.16 9.47
CA CYS A 82 4.90 16.27 8.31
C CYS A 82 3.49 15.84 7.89
N TRP A 83 2.63 15.48 8.86
CA TRP A 83 1.24 15.09 8.62
C TRP A 83 0.44 16.23 7.99
N ALA A 84 0.55 17.45 8.52
CA ALA A 84 -0.11 18.63 7.96
C ALA A 84 0.35 18.93 6.53
N LYS A 85 1.64 18.76 6.24
CA LYS A 85 2.21 18.93 4.89
C LYS A 85 1.62 17.92 3.90
N PHE A 86 1.47 16.66 4.31
CA PHE A 86 0.85 15.64 3.46
C PHE A 86 -0.62 15.96 3.18
N VAL A 87 -1.40 16.27 4.21
CA VAL A 87 -2.82 16.64 4.07
C VAL A 87 -3.00 17.80 3.08
N GLY A 88 -2.16 18.83 3.20
CA GLY A 88 -2.18 19.97 2.27
C GLY A 88 -1.76 19.64 0.83
N LYS A 89 -0.90 18.65 0.62
CA LYS A 89 -0.42 18.25 -0.73
C LYS A 89 -1.39 17.27 -1.40
N ALA A 90 -1.89 16.29 -0.66
CA ALA A 90 -2.69 15.20 -1.21
C ALA A 90 -4.18 15.56 -1.34
N GLY A 91 -4.61 16.69 -0.78
CA GLY A 91 -6.01 17.14 -0.83
C GLY A 91 -6.97 16.20 -0.10
N VAL A 92 -6.44 15.38 0.83
CA VAL A 92 -7.23 14.37 1.53
C VAL A 92 -7.90 15.02 2.74
N ALA A 93 -9.21 14.81 2.89
CA ALA A 93 -9.99 15.28 4.04
C ALA A 93 -9.74 14.43 5.30
N ARG A 94 -8.49 14.37 5.76
CA ARG A 94 -8.07 13.63 6.96
C ARG A 94 -7.32 14.55 7.90
N ASP A 95 -7.51 14.32 9.18
CA ASP A 95 -6.81 15.06 10.22
C ASP A 95 -5.39 14.53 10.46
N ALA A 96 -4.50 15.38 10.97
CA ALA A 96 -3.13 15.02 11.34
C ALA A 96 -3.10 13.88 12.38
N GLN A 97 -4.09 13.81 13.26
CA GLN A 97 -4.20 12.70 14.22
C GLN A 97 -4.54 11.37 13.54
N GLN A 98 -5.38 11.40 12.50
CA GLN A 98 -5.70 10.21 11.71
C GLN A 98 -4.47 9.71 10.93
N MET A 99 -3.68 10.65 10.39
CA MET A 99 -2.40 10.35 9.73
C MET A 99 -1.42 9.67 10.70
N LYS A 100 -1.26 10.23 11.90
CA LYS A 100 -0.42 9.65 12.95
C LYS A 100 -0.86 8.23 13.32
N SER A 101 -2.14 8.04 13.61
CA SER A 101 -2.71 6.72 13.95
C SER A 101 -2.50 5.70 12.83
N GLN A 102 -2.70 6.12 11.59
CA GLN A 102 -2.47 5.28 10.42
C GLN A 102 -1.00 4.89 10.27
N TYR A 103 -0.08 5.84 10.48
CA TYR A 103 1.37 5.59 10.47
C TYR A 103 1.78 4.60 11.56
N GLU A 104 1.33 4.80 12.80
CA GLU A 104 1.62 3.91 13.93
C GLU A 104 1.09 2.49 13.70
N THR A 105 -0.12 2.37 13.12
CA THR A 105 -0.71 1.09 12.75
C THR A 105 0.13 0.38 11.67
N CYS A 106 0.59 1.12 10.67
CA CYS A 106 1.48 0.59 9.65
C CYS A 106 2.82 0.17 10.25
N PHE A 107 3.43 1.02 11.07
CA PHE A 107 4.71 0.73 11.73
C PHE A 107 4.63 -0.49 12.66
N GLY A 108 3.53 -0.65 13.39
CA GLY A 108 3.26 -1.86 14.18
C GLY A 108 3.17 -3.13 13.33
N THR A 109 2.59 -3.03 12.13
CA THR A 109 2.56 -4.15 11.17
C THR A 109 3.97 -4.47 10.66
N TYR A 110 4.75 -3.45 10.30
CA TYR A 110 6.14 -3.61 9.88
C TYR A 110 6.97 -4.33 10.95
N LYS A 111 6.88 -3.93 12.22
CA LYS A 111 7.60 -4.58 13.33
C LYS A 111 7.31 -6.07 13.45
N LYS A 112 6.09 -6.51 13.15
CA LYS A 112 5.71 -7.93 13.15
C LYS A 112 6.25 -8.67 11.91
N LEU A 113 6.30 -8.00 10.76
CA LEU A 113 6.82 -8.56 9.52
C LEU A 113 8.35 -8.76 9.54
N VAL A 114 9.11 -7.88 10.20
CA VAL A 114 10.59 -7.98 10.26
C VAL A 114 11.08 -9.35 10.75
N PRO A 115 10.71 -9.85 11.94
CA PRO A 115 11.17 -11.16 12.41
C PRO A 115 10.59 -12.32 11.59
N LEU A 116 9.42 -12.13 10.97
CA LEU A 116 8.78 -13.12 10.11
C LEU A 116 9.57 -13.36 8.83
N LEU A 117 10.11 -12.29 8.24
CA LEU A 117 10.86 -12.30 6.98
C LEU A 117 12.38 -12.45 7.17
N LYS A 118 12.94 -11.98 8.29
CA LYS A 118 14.36 -12.20 8.64
C LYS A 118 14.67 -13.69 8.84
N PHE A 119 13.68 -14.48 9.23
CA PHE A 119 13.84 -15.92 9.35
C PHE A 119 13.89 -16.56 7.96
N THR A 120 15.10 -16.85 7.49
CA THR A 120 15.37 -17.63 6.27
C THR A 120 15.95 -19.03 6.57
N GLY A 121 16.27 -19.33 7.83
CA GLY A 121 17.07 -20.50 8.21
C GLY A 121 16.32 -21.58 8.99
N GLY A 122 15.24 -22.14 8.43
CA GLY A 122 14.51 -23.26 9.04
C GLY A 122 14.49 -24.48 8.15
N GLY A 123 15.64 -25.05 7.81
CA GLY A 123 15.83 -26.43 7.32
C GLY A 123 15.10 -26.88 6.04
N ALA A 124 14.22 -26.06 5.47
CA ALA A 124 13.52 -26.31 4.22
C ALA A 124 14.23 -25.55 3.08
N ASP A 125 14.33 -26.19 1.91
CA ASP A 125 14.98 -25.66 0.70
C ASP A 125 14.83 -24.15 0.57
N ALA A 126 15.95 -23.44 0.64
CA ALA A 126 16.03 -21.98 0.59
C ALA A 126 15.59 -21.40 -0.78
N ASP A 127 15.34 -22.26 -1.76
CA ASP A 127 15.11 -21.88 -3.15
C ASP A 127 13.63 -21.59 -3.46
N VAL A 128 12.71 -21.90 -2.55
CA VAL A 128 11.28 -21.60 -2.77
C VAL A 128 10.93 -20.26 -2.13
N GLU A 129 11.25 -19.18 -2.82
CA GLU A 129 10.69 -17.87 -2.47
C GLU A 129 9.16 -17.97 -2.43
N PRO A 130 8.52 -17.62 -1.30
CA PRO A 130 7.07 -17.68 -1.20
C PRO A 130 6.47 -16.81 -2.30
N LYS A 131 5.57 -17.38 -3.11
CA LYS A 131 4.80 -16.61 -4.08
C LYS A 131 3.84 -15.69 -3.32
N TRP A 132 4.30 -14.49 -2.96
CA TRP A 132 3.56 -13.53 -2.13
C TRP A 132 2.22 -13.11 -2.72
N ASN A 133 2.10 -13.20 -4.05
CA ASN A 133 0.87 -12.94 -4.81
C ASN A 133 -0.23 -13.99 -4.57
N ASN A 134 0.09 -15.13 -3.95
CA ASN A 134 -0.87 -16.20 -3.64
C ASN A 134 -1.18 -16.21 -2.14
N THR A 135 -2.38 -15.76 -1.78
CA THR A 135 -2.86 -15.71 -0.39
C THR A 135 -2.79 -17.05 0.33
N SER A 136 -3.05 -18.17 -0.36
CA SER A 136 -2.99 -19.51 0.25
C SER A 136 -1.55 -19.94 0.55
N ALA A 137 -0.58 -19.50 -0.25
CA ALA A 137 0.83 -19.73 0.05
C ALA A 137 1.28 -18.91 1.27
N VAL A 138 0.83 -17.66 1.36
CA VAL A 138 1.10 -16.79 2.51
C VAL A 138 0.45 -17.33 3.78
N GLU A 139 -0.76 -17.89 3.70
CA GLU A 139 -1.42 -18.53 4.84
C GLU A 139 -0.64 -19.73 5.36
N LYS A 140 -0.19 -20.64 4.49
CA LYS A 140 0.67 -21.76 4.88
C LYS A 140 1.98 -21.30 5.51
N PHE A 141 2.58 -20.24 4.96
CA PHE A 141 3.78 -19.62 5.51
C PHE A 141 3.54 -19.07 6.93
N LEU A 142 2.43 -18.36 7.16
CA LEU A 142 2.05 -17.88 8.49
C LEU A 142 1.79 -19.05 9.45
N GLN A 143 1.07 -20.09 9.04
CA GLN A 143 0.85 -21.27 9.90
C GLN A 143 2.15 -21.95 10.33
N SER A 144 3.10 -22.12 9.39
CA SER A 144 4.43 -22.67 9.70
C SER A 144 5.21 -21.79 10.70
N ARG A 145 5.11 -20.47 10.56
CA ARG A 145 5.73 -19.52 11.49
C ARG A 145 5.08 -19.53 12.87
N ALA A 146 3.77 -19.71 12.96
CA ALA A 146 3.05 -19.86 14.23
C ALA A 146 3.50 -21.13 14.95
N ALA A 147 3.62 -22.25 14.22
CA ALA A 147 4.14 -23.49 14.76
C ALA A 147 5.59 -23.35 15.29
N SER A 148 6.37 -22.43 14.72
CA SER A 148 7.73 -22.09 15.17
C SER A 148 7.78 -21.08 16.33
N GLY A 149 6.64 -20.74 16.95
CA GLY A 149 6.56 -19.82 18.09
C GLY A 149 6.75 -18.34 17.74
N HIS A 150 6.54 -17.93 16.49
CA HIS A 150 6.48 -16.50 16.14
C HIS A 150 5.12 -15.91 16.49
N ASP A 151 5.12 -14.66 16.99
CA ASP A 151 3.88 -13.90 17.20
C ASP A 151 3.29 -13.45 15.86
N ILE A 152 2.15 -14.04 15.50
CA ILE A 152 1.40 -13.75 14.27
C ILE A 152 0.09 -13.03 14.60
N ASP A 153 -0.15 -12.69 15.87
CA ASP A 153 -1.43 -12.13 16.26
C ASP A 153 -1.73 -10.84 15.48
N GLY A 154 -2.93 -10.76 14.90
CA GLY A 154 -3.38 -9.65 14.06
C GLY A 154 -2.74 -9.53 12.67
N LEU A 155 -1.90 -10.48 12.21
CA LEU A 155 -1.43 -10.55 10.83
C LEU A 155 -2.34 -11.44 9.99
N GLN A 156 -3.16 -10.82 9.14
CA GLN A 156 -4.00 -11.52 8.17
C GLN A 156 -3.21 -11.82 6.88
N PRO A 157 -3.40 -12.99 6.24
CA PRO A 157 -2.69 -13.34 5.00
C PRO A 157 -2.84 -12.28 3.89
N GLN A 158 -4.06 -11.76 3.71
CA GLN A 158 -4.33 -10.69 2.74
C GLN A 158 -3.53 -9.41 3.01
N LYS A 159 -3.35 -9.06 4.30
CA LYS A 159 -2.60 -7.87 4.71
C LYS A 159 -1.11 -8.06 4.44
N VAL A 160 -0.57 -9.26 4.68
CA VAL A 160 0.83 -9.60 4.39
C VAL A 160 1.08 -9.57 2.88
N THR A 161 0.24 -10.23 2.08
CA THR A 161 0.30 -10.15 0.60
C THR A 161 0.28 -8.70 0.13
N GLN A 162 -0.67 -7.89 0.62
CA GLN A 162 -0.75 -6.47 0.26
C GLN A 162 0.53 -5.69 0.59
N TRP A 163 1.10 -5.92 1.78
CA TRP A 163 2.33 -5.24 2.22
C TRP A 163 3.53 -5.55 1.34
N LEU A 164 3.65 -6.79 0.88
CA LEU A 164 4.78 -7.26 0.08
C LEU A 164 4.58 -6.91 -1.40
N THR A 165 3.40 -7.14 -1.96
CA THR A 165 3.11 -6.82 -3.36
C THR A 165 3.16 -5.31 -3.64
N LEU A 166 2.77 -4.46 -2.69
CA LEU A 166 2.84 -3.00 -2.85
C LEU A 166 4.19 -2.39 -2.45
N GLY A 167 5.17 -3.19 -2.04
CA GLY A 167 6.49 -2.70 -1.61
C GLY A 167 6.47 -1.85 -0.33
N TRP A 168 5.39 -1.89 0.46
CA TRP A 168 5.32 -1.14 1.72
C TRP A 168 6.33 -1.67 2.73
N TYR A 169 6.58 -2.98 2.74
CA TYR A 169 7.64 -3.55 3.56
C TYR A 169 9.01 -2.94 3.22
N ASP A 170 9.34 -2.84 1.94
CA ASP A 170 10.64 -2.32 1.48
C ASP A 170 10.82 -0.85 1.86
N LEU A 171 9.76 -0.04 1.73
CA LEU A 171 9.77 1.37 2.17
C LEU A 171 10.16 1.50 3.64
N PHE A 172 9.55 0.69 4.52
CA PHE A 172 9.91 0.70 5.95
C PHE A 172 11.29 0.09 6.18
N HIS A 173 11.59 -1.05 5.55
CA HIS A 173 12.82 -1.78 5.79
C HIS A 173 14.05 -0.96 5.37
N ASN A 174 14.01 -0.32 4.21
CA ASN A 174 15.11 0.53 3.74
C ASN A 174 15.41 1.69 4.69
N ARG A 175 14.39 2.25 5.35
CA ARG A 175 14.53 3.37 6.29
C ARG A 175 14.86 2.96 7.73
N TYR A 176 14.42 1.77 8.15
CA TYR A 176 14.48 1.34 9.54
C TYR A 176 15.43 0.16 9.80
N LYS A 177 16.03 -0.46 8.78
CA LYS A 177 16.99 -1.57 8.96
C LYS A 177 18.18 -1.19 9.84
N GLU A 178 18.62 0.07 9.78
CA GLU A 178 19.72 0.61 10.58
C GLU A 178 19.28 1.11 11.96
N ASN A 179 17.97 1.18 12.22
CA ASN A 179 17.45 1.72 13.46
C ASN A 179 17.31 0.61 14.51
N PRO A 180 18.11 0.62 15.60
CA PRO A 180 18.11 -0.45 16.60
C PRO A 180 16.76 -0.59 17.33
N LYS A 181 15.88 0.43 17.26
CA LYS A 181 14.52 0.36 17.82
C LYS A 181 13.56 -0.50 17.00
N ALA A 182 13.88 -0.77 15.73
CA ALA A 182 13.06 -1.59 14.84
C ALA A 182 13.55 -3.04 14.79
N SER A 183 14.86 -3.25 14.88
CA SER A 183 15.53 -4.54 14.91
C SER A 183 16.11 -4.82 16.30
N ARG A 184 15.25 -4.90 17.31
CA ARG A 184 15.72 -5.51 18.57
C ARG A 184 15.87 -6.99 18.27
N ASP A 185 17.10 -7.48 18.18
CA ASP A 185 17.36 -8.90 18.09
C ASP A 185 16.68 -9.54 19.30
N VAL A 186 15.68 -10.38 19.02
CA VAL A 186 15.06 -11.21 20.02
C VAL A 186 16.11 -12.28 20.27
N ASP A 187 16.86 -12.12 21.36
CA ASP A 187 17.73 -13.18 21.89
C ASP A 187 16.84 -14.37 22.19
N ARG A 188 16.65 -15.21 21.17
CA ARG A 188 16.11 -16.54 21.32
C ARG A 188 17.29 -17.34 21.84
N SER A 189 17.34 -17.48 23.15
CA SER A 189 18.19 -18.44 23.83
C SER A 189 17.80 -19.86 23.41
N SER A 190 18.06 -20.23 22.15
CA SER A 190 17.93 -21.60 21.63
C SER A 190 19.09 -22.49 22.09
N ALA A 191 19.87 -22.00 23.06
CA ALA A 191 20.93 -22.74 23.75
C ALA A 191 20.57 -23.02 25.22
N ASP A 192 19.28 -22.95 25.58
CA ASP A 192 18.85 -23.76 26.72
C ASP A 192 19.03 -25.21 26.30
N THR A 193 19.95 -25.88 26.99
CA THR A 193 20.25 -27.30 26.86
C THR A 193 18.93 -28.05 26.75
N LEU A 194 18.67 -28.64 25.58
CA LEU A 194 17.67 -29.69 25.43
C LEU A 194 17.86 -30.59 26.64
N SER A 195 16.88 -30.58 27.55
CA SER A 195 16.91 -31.41 28.74
C SER A 195 17.22 -32.81 28.28
N ASP A 196 18.37 -33.33 28.71
CA ASP A 196 18.85 -34.66 28.42
C ASP A 196 17.69 -35.61 28.68
N MET A 197 17.14 -36.17 27.61
CA MET A 197 16.05 -37.14 27.69
C MET A 197 16.71 -38.44 28.13
N GLU A 198 17.05 -38.49 29.41
CA GLU A 198 17.77 -39.57 30.06
C GLU A 198 16.96 -40.85 29.91
N GLY A 199 17.56 -41.76 29.14
CA GLY A 199 17.39 -43.21 29.12
C GLY A 199 16.15 -43.79 29.79
N GLY A 200 15.15 -44.09 28.97
CA GLY A 200 14.02 -44.96 29.33
C GLY A 200 13.76 -46.05 28.30
N LEU A 201 14.82 -46.71 27.79
CA LEU A 201 14.66 -47.99 27.10
C LEU A 201 14.20 -49.03 28.11
N ARG A 202 12.88 -49.21 28.23
CA ARG A 202 12.30 -50.47 28.70
C ARG A 202 11.69 -51.19 27.51
N ASP A 203 12.54 -52.06 26.98
CA ASP A 203 12.17 -53.28 26.30
C ASP A 203 11.26 -54.08 27.25
N ASP A 204 9.96 -54.14 26.98
CA ASP A 204 9.09 -55.14 27.59
C ASP A 204 8.20 -55.75 26.51
N ASN A 205 8.74 -56.85 26.02
CA ASN A 205 8.19 -57.81 25.12
C ASN A 205 7.06 -58.57 25.85
N ASN A 206 5.81 -58.32 25.51
CA ASN A 206 4.73 -59.22 25.92
C ASN A 206 3.65 -59.31 24.84
N ASP A 207 3.84 -60.30 23.96
CA ASP A 207 2.77 -60.98 23.25
C ASP A 207 1.70 -61.41 24.27
N ASN A 208 0.48 -60.90 24.11
CA ASN A 208 -0.69 -61.65 24.52
C ASN A 208 -1.88 -61.29 23.63
N ASP A 209 -2.12 -62.16 22.66
CA ASP A 209 -3.43 -62.35 22.04
C ASP A 209 -4.49 -62.49 23.13
N SER A 210 -5.50 -61.63 23.11
CA SER A 210 -6.85 -62.05 23.47
C SER A 210 -7.85 -61.03 22.96
N ASP A 211 -8.67 -61.50 22.01
CA ASP A 211 -9.98 -60.94 21.70
C ASP A 211 -10.70 -60.57 23.00
N ASN A 212 -11.12 -59.31 23.14
CA ASN A 212 -12.39 -59.05 23.80
C ASN A 212 -13.02 -57.72 23.39
N ASP A 213 -14.32 -57.85 23.24
CA ASP A 213 -15.37 -56.91 22.90
C ASP A 213 -15.56 -55.82 23.99
N SER A 214 -16.21 -54.73 23.55
CA SER A 214 -17.00 -53.78 24.35
C SER A 214 -16.34 -52.60 25.08
N ASP A 215 -17.08 -51.48 24.98
CA ASP A 215 -17.11 -50.29 25.83
C ASP A 215 -16.14 -49.13 25.57
N ILE A 216 -16.63 -48.24 24.69
CA ILE A 216 -16.33 -46.80 24.64
C ILE A 216 -16.47 -46.20 26.04
N LYS A 217 -15.34 -45.98 26.71
CA LYS A 217 -15.24 -45.04 27.84
C LYS A 217 -14.99 -43.64 27.31
N VAL A 218 -15.94 -42.77 27.59
CA VAL A 218 -15.87 -41.31 27.47
C VAL A 218 -14.60 -40.82 28.16
N ILE A 219 -13.66 -40.28 27.38
CA ILE A 219 -12.49 -39.60 27.89
C ILE A 219 -12.96 -38.27 28.49
N GLU A 220 -12.93 -38.20 29.82
CA GLU A 220 -13.11 -36.96 30.56
C GLU A 220 -12.04 -35.95 30.18
N LYS A 221 -12.52 -34.75 29.89
CA LYS A 221 -11.79 -33.56 29.50
C LYS A 221 -10.79 -33.18 30.61
N PRO A 222 -9.49 -32.98 30.32
CA PRO A 222 -8.56 -32.52 31.34
C PRO A 222 -8.96 -31.13 31.83
N THR A 223 -9.28 -31.09 33.12
CA THR A 223 -9.57 -29.90 33.92
C THR A 223 -8.41 -28.93 33.85
N VAL A 224 -8.65 -27.77 33.23
CA VAL A 224 -7.73 -26.64 33.20
C VAL A 224 -7.54 -26.14 34.64
N PRO A 225 -6.30 -25.94 35.13
CA PRO A 225 -6.08 -25.35 36.43
C PRO A 225 -6.62 -23.92 36.46
N ALA A 226 -7.47 -23.66 37.46
CA ALA A 226 -8.07 -22.37 37.71
C ALA A 226 -6.99 -21.29 37.84
N THR A 227 -7.07 -20.28 36.99
CA THR A 227 -6.31 -19.04 37.12
C THR A 227 -6.80 -18.29 38.35
N PRO A 228 -5.90 -17.81 39.23
CA PRO A 228 -6.32 -17.04 40.40
C PRO A 228 -6.93 -15.70 39.95
N ALA A 229 -8.15 -15.46 40.41
CA ALA A 229 -8.89 -14.22 40.21
C ALA A 229 -8.12 -13.05 40.83
N SER A 230 -7.47 -12.24 39.99
CA SER A 230 -6.97 -10.92 40.36
C SER A 230 -8.17 -10.01 40.61
N THR A 231 -8.62 -9.96 41.87
CA THR A 231 -9.57 -8.97 42.37
C THR A 231 -8.88 -7.60 42.37
N ILE A 232 -9.05 -6.86 41.27
CA ILE A 232 -8.72 -5.44 41.21
C ILE A 232 -9.69 -4.72 42.15
N SER A 233 -9.18 -4.43 43.34
CA SER A 233 -9.83 -3.59 44.34
C SER A 233 -10.00 -2.19 43.78
N LYS A 234 -11.25 -1.81 43.52
CA LYS A 234 -11.67 -0.42 43.29
C LYS A 234 -11.37 0.39 44.55
N ALA A 235 -10.25 1.10 44.57
CA ALA A 235 -10.00 2.16 45.54
C ALA A 235 -10.92 3.36 45.23
N LYS A 236 -12.09 3.38 45.88
CA LYS A 236 -12.93 4.56 46.04
C LYS A 236 -12.18 5.56 46.94
N LYS A 237 -11.47 6.52 46.34
CA LYS A 237 -11.09 7.78 47.01
C LYS A 237 -12.12 8.85 46.65
N GLY A 238 -13.23 8.88 47.39
CA GLY A 238 -14.04 10.09 47.53
C GLY A 238 -13.47 10.88 48.71
N LEU A 239 -12.52 11.77 48.43
CA LEU A 239 -12.01 12.71 49.41
C LEU A 239 -12.87 13.97 49.33
N ALA A 240 -13.49 14.29 50.46
CA ALA A 240 -14.35 15.43 50.66
C ALA A 240 -13.68 16.74 50.22
N THR A 241 -14.46 17.56 49.53
CA THR A 241 -14.19 18.96 49.26
C THR A 241 -14.18 19.76 50.56
N ASP A 242 -13.05 20.38 50.85
CA ASP A 242 -12.92 21.44 51.86
C ASP A 242 -12.34 22.68 51.14
N PRO A 243 -13.02 23.85 51.16
CA PRO A 243 -12.56 25.02 50.43
C PRO A 243 -11.51 25.77 51.25
N ARG A 244 -10.22 25.47 51.01
CA ARG A 244 -9.12 26.24 51.61
C ARG A 244 -8.66 27.36 50.68
N GLU A 245 -9.12 28.54 51.05
CA GLU A 245 -8.66 29.88 50.69
C GLU A 245 -7.14 29.96 50.37
N VAL A 246 -6.81 30.18 49.09
CA VAL A 246 -5.42 30.38 48.65
C VAL A 246 -5.13 31.88 48.67
N LYS A 247 -4.28 32.28 49.63
CA LYS A 247 -3.68 33.60 49.72
C LYS A 247 -2.87 33.91 48.46
N ALA A 248 -3.11 35.10 47.91
CA ALA A 248 -2.33 35.71 46.84
C ALA A 248 -0.85 35.80 47.22
N SER A 249 0.01 35.13 46.46
CA SER A 249 1.45 35.36 46.50
C SER A 249 1.83 36.32 45.37
N SER A 250 2.32 37.47 45.81
CA SER A 250 2.90 38.57 45.04
C SER A 250 4.07 38.10 44.19
N TRP A 251 3.89 38.07 42.86
CA TRP A 251 5.00 37.99 41.92
C TRP A 251 5.54 39.39 41.65
N ASP A 252 6.71 39.62 42.22
CA ASP A 252 7.51 40.82 42.21
C ASP A 252 7.91 41.22 40.78
N ARG A 253 7.51 42.44 40.38
CA ARG A 253 7.83 43.07 39.09
C ARG A 253 9.21 43.72 39.17
N SER A 254 10.25 42.96 38.87
CA SER A 254 11.56 43.52 38.56
C SER A 254 11.62 43.97 37.09
N LYS A 255 11.65 45.28 36.87
CA LYS A 255 11.89 45.93 35.57
C LYS A 255 13.37 45.82 35.18
N PRO A 256 13.71 45.52 33.91
CA PRO A 256 14.97 45.97 33.34
C PRO A 256 14.78 47.25 32.53
N ALA A 257 15.54 48.28 32.93
CA ALA A 257 15.72 49.51 32.19
C ALA A 257 16.86 49.36 31.18
N SER A 258 16.61 49.75 29.93
CA SER A 258 17.43 50.71 29.15
C SER A 258 17.16 50.52 27.66
N ARG A 259 16.69 51.61 27.04
CA ARG A 259 16.39 51.73 25.61
C ARG A 259 17.61 52.37 24.95
N THR A 260 18.23 51.68 24.00
CA THR A 260 19.04 52.32 22.96
C THR A 260 18.14 52.62 21.75
N PRO A 261 18.19 53.84 21.16
CA PRO A 261 17.41 54.17 19.98
C PRO A 261 18.12 53.63 18.73
N VAL A 262 17.85 52.36 18.39
CA VAL A 262 18.29 51.82 17.09
C VAL A 262 17.37 52.36 16.00
N ALA A 263 17.99 52.96 15.00
CA ALA A 263 17.38 53.59 13.84
C ALA A 263 16.21 52.76 13.30
N ARG A 264 15.06 53.42 13.18
CA ARG A 264 13.79 52.89 12.69
C ARG A 264 13.94 52.63 11.18
N ALA A 265 14.58 51.52 10.82
CA ALA A 265 14.50 50.96 9.49
C ALA A 265 13.02 50.76 9.18
N LYS A 266 12.57 51.31 8.04
CA LYS A 266 11.19 51.19 7.54
C LYS A 266 10.86 49.70 7.48
N LYS A 267 10.16 49.19 8.49
CA LYS A 267 9.60 47.84 8.49
C LYS A 267 8.52 47.82 7.43
N GLU A 268 8.92 47.48 6.22
CA GLU A 268 8.03 46.94 5.20
C GLU A 268 7.14 45.89 5.87
N GLY A 269 5.83 46.11 5.74
CA GLY A 269 4.85 45.51 6.63
C GLY A 269 4.87 43.97 6.56
N PRO A 270 4.62 43.26 7.67
CA PRO A 270 4.58 41.80 7.72
C PRO A 270 3.58 41.13 6.74
N LEU A 271 2.77 41.91 6.03
CA LEU A 271 1.85 41.46 5.00
C LEU A 271 2.50 41.26 3.62
N GLN A 272 3.61 41.94 3.29
CA GLN A 272 4.24 41.79 1.98
C GLN A 272 4.86 40.40 1.78
N GLY A 273 5.44 39.82 2.83
CA GLY A 273 5.97 38.46 2.79
C GLY A 273 4.90 37.40 2.53
N LEU A 274 3.67 37.61 3.04
CA LEU A 274 2.56 36.69 2.84
C LEU A 274 2.05 36.73 1.39
N ASN A 275 1.94 37.92 0.79
CA ASN A 275 1.55 38.04 -0.63
C ASN A 275 2.57 37.37 -1.55
N ASN A 276 3.87 37.61 -1.34
CA ASN A 276 4.92 36.98 -2.15
C ASN A 276 4.89 35.45 -2.03
N TYR A 277 4.59 34.91 -0.84
CA TYR A 277 4.45 33.48 -0.64
C TYR A 277 3.22 32.91 -1.37
N LEU A 278 2.07 33.58 -1.30
CA LEU A 278 0.85 33.15 -1.99
C LEU A 278 1.02 33.19 -3.51
N GLU A 279 1.63 34.25 -4.04
CA GLU A 279 1.96 34.35 -5.47
C GLU A 279 2.94 33.24 -5.91
N GLY A 280 3.97 32.97 -5.10
CA GLY A 280 4.90 31.88 -5.35
C GLY A 280 4.21 30.53 -5.40
N ARG A 281 3.25 30.28 -4.50
CA ARG A 281 2.49 29.04 -4.47
C ARG A 281 1.57 28.88 -5.69
N VAL A 282 0.89 29.94 -6.11
CA VAL A 282 0.05 29.92 -7.32
C VAL A 282 0.88 29.58 -8.56
N ARG A 283 2.10 30.11 -8.69
CA ARG A 283 3.01 29.78 -9.81
C ARG A 283 3.42 28.31 -9.82
N VAL A 284 3.73 27.74 -8.65
CA VAL A 284 4.07 26.31 -8.52
C VAL A 284 2.88 25.44 -8.88
N ASP A 285 1.68 25.77 -8.39
CA ASP A 285 0.46 25.03 -8.69
C ASP A 285 0.11 25.12 -10.19
N GLU A 286 0.31 26.28 -10.82
CA GLU A 286 0.13 26.47 -12.27
C GLU A 286 1.12 25.61 -13.09
N GLN A 287 2.38 25.55 -12.69
CA GLN A 287 3.38 24.68 -13.33
C GLN A 287 3.04 23.20 -13.16
N ALA A 288 2.59 22.79 -11.97
CA ALA A 288 2.16 21.42 -11.71
C ALA A 288 0.96 21.02 -12.59
N MET A 289 -0.01 21.92 -12.77
CA MET A 289 -1.16 21.70 -13.66
C MET A 289 -0.75 21.59 -15.13
N LYS A 290 0.22 22.40 -15.58
CA LYS A 290 0.78 22.30 -16.93
C LYS A 290 1.45 20.94 -17.15
N LEU A 291 2.28 20.50 -16.21
CA LEU A 291 2.96 19.20 -16.27
C LEU A 291 1.97 18.04 -16.30
N ALA A 292 0.93 18.08 -15.46
CA ALA A 292 -0.11 17.05 -15.42
C ALA A 292 -0.89 16.96 -16.74
N LYS A 293 -1.16 18.11 -17.38
CA LYS A 293 -1.80 18.15 -18.69
C LYS A 293 -0.91 17.49 -19.76
N VAL A 294 0.38 17.83 -19.79
CA VAL A 294 1.35 17.24 -20.74
C VAL A 294 1.46 15.73 -20.53
N ASP A 295 1.58 15.25 -19.29
CA ASP A 295 1.64 13.81 -18.98
C ASP A 295 0.36 13.07 -19.42
N SER A 296 -0.81 13.68 -19.23
CA SER A 296 -2.08 13.10 -19.70
C SER A 296 -2.17 13.02 -21.24
N GLU A 297 -1.66 14.03 -21.95
CA GLU A 297 -1.60 14.03 -23.41
C GLU A 297 -0.59 13.00 -23.94
N PHE A 298 0.59 12.91 -23.29
CA PHE A 298 1.61 11.91 -23.61
C PHE A 298 1.06 10.49 -23.47
N LYS A 299 0.39 10.18 -22.34
CA LYS A 299 -0.24 8.86 -22.13
C LYS A 299 -1.27 8.54 -23.20
N ARG A 300 -2.09 9.52 -23.61
CA ARG A 300 -3.09 9.32 -24.67
C ARG A 300 -2.43 9.06 -26.02
N LEU A 301 -1.39 9.81 -26.38
CA LEU A 301 -0.65 9.61 -27.64
C LEU A 301 0.10 8.27 -27.65
N LYS A 302 0.72 7.90 -26.52
CA LYS A 302 1.43 6.63 -26.37
C LYS A 302 0.51 5.42 -26.53
N ALA A 303 -0.73 5.50 -26.04
CA ALA A 303 -1.73 4.46 -26.27
C ALA A 303 -2.08 4.30 -27.77
N THR A 304 -2.00 5.37 -28.56
CA THR A 304 -2.27 5.34 -30.02
C THR A 304 -1.03 5.03 -30.87
N GLU A 305 0.15 4.96 -30.27
CA GLU A 305 1.43 4.77 -30.97
C GLU A 305 1.50 3.45 -31.72
N ALA A 306 1.05 2.35 -31.08
CA ALA A 306 1.06 1.02 -31.69
C ALA A 306 0.19 0.98 -32.96
N THR A 307 -1.03 1.52 -32.88
CA THR A 307 -1.95 1.60 -34.02
C THR A 307 -1.42 2.50 -35.13
N ALA A 308 -0.77 3.63 -34.78
CA ALA A 308 -0.16 4.50 -35.77
C ALA A 308 1.00 3.80 -36.52
N LYS A 309 1.83 3.04 -35.80
CA LYS A 309 2.91 2.23 -36.38
C LYS A 309 2.36 1.13 -37.30
N GLU A 310 1.29 0.47 -36.89
CA GLU A 310 0.62 -0.56 -37.70
C GLU A 310 0.06 0.01 -39.02
N ILE A 311 -0.64 1.15 -38.96
CA ILE A 311 -1.17 1.84 -40.15
C ILE A 311 -0.06 2.24 -41.13
N LEU A 312 1.12 2.62 -40.63
CA LEU A 312 2.26 3.00 -41.48
C LEU A 312 3.05 1.81 -42.03
N ALA A 313 3.05 0.68 -41.32
CA ALA A 313 3.68 -0.55 -41.77
C ALA A 313 2.83 -1.30 -42.83
N ASP A 314 1.55 -0.96 -42.97
CA ASP A 314 0.68 -1.61 -43.94
C ASP A 314 1.07 -1.31 -45.40
N THR A 315 1.58 -2.35 -46.06
CA THR A 315 1.89 -2.35 -47.50
C THR A 315 0.73 -2.84 -48.36
N THR A 316 -0.36 -3.35 -47.76
CA THR A 316 -1.48 -3.92 -48.51
C THR A 316 -2.39 -2.87 -49.14
N GLY A 317 -2.22 -1.60 -48.76
CA GLY A 317 -3.04 -0.49 -49.26
C GLY A 317 -4.43 -0.44 -48.62
N LEU A 318 -4.63 -1.13 -47.50
CA LEU A 318 -5.90 -1.15 -46.76
C LEU A 318 -6.22 0.22 -46.16
N TYR A 319 -5.18 0.96 -45.75
CA TYR A 319 -5.31 2.31 -45.22
C TYR A 319 -5.03 3.37 -46.29
N GLY A 320 -6.02 4.24 -46.52
CA GLY A 320 -5.87 5.40 -47.39
C GLY A 320 -4.85 6.42 -46.87
N GLU A 321 -4.36 7.29 -47.77
CA GLU A 321 -3.33 8.31 -47.45
C GLU A 321 -3.74 9.25 -46.30
N GLU A 322 -5.04 9.50 -46.11
CA GLU A 322 -5.52 10.31 -44.99
C GLU A 322 -5.24 9.65 -43.62
N ALA A 323 -5.44 8.33 -43.52
CA ALA A 323 -5.19 7.59 -42.28
C ALA A 323 -3.68 7.54 -41.98
N LYS A 324 -2.85 7.32 -43.00
CA LYS A 324 -1.38 7.41 -42.89
C LYS A 324 -0.92 8.80 -42.48
N GLY A 325 -1.53 9.86 -43.03
CA GLY A 325 -1.28 11.24 -42.64
C GLY A 325 -1.60 11.52 -41.16
N LYS A 326 -2.72 10.99 -40.64
CA LYS A 326 -3.07 11.09 -39.21
C LYS A 326 -2.09 10.33 -38.32
N ALA A 327 -1.68 9.12 -38.71
CA ALA A 327 -0.70 8.33 -37.99
C ALA A 327 0.65 9.04 -37.87
N ARG A 328 1.14 9.67 -38.95
CA ARG A 328 2.39 10.49 -38.90
C ARG A 328 2.29 11.63 -37.89
N ARG A 329 1.17 12.39 -37.90
CA ARG A 329 0.97 13.50 -36.94
C ARG A 329 0.94 13.05 -35.49
N VAL A 330 0.45 11.85 -35.21
CA VAL A 330 0.47 11.28 -33.85
C VAL A 330 1.90 10.99 -33.41
N LEU A 331 2.70 10.37 -34.28
CA LEU A 331 4.10 10.05 -33.98
C LEU A 331 4.98 11.31 -33.87
N GLU A 332 4.74 12.31 -34.72
CA GLU A 332 5.43 13.61 -34.68
C GLU A 332 5.17 14.32 -33.35
N LYS A 333 3.90 14.43 -32.93
CA LYS A 333 3.55 15.01 -31.62
C LYS A 333 4.16 14.26 -30.44
N LEU A 334 4.27 12.92 -30.55
CA LEU A 334 4.88 12.12 -29.50
C LEU A 334 6.39 12.36 -29.42
N MET A 335 7.06 12.57 -30.56
CA MET A 335 8.47 12.99 -30.61
C MET A 335 8.66 14.40 -30.05
N ASP A 336 7.83 15.36 -30.43
CA ASP A 336 7.94 16.75 -29.95
C ASP A 336 7.85 16.80 -28.42
N ILE A 337 6.86 16.11 -27.83
CA ILE A 337 6.73 16.01 -26.37
C ILE A 337 7.95 15.32 -25.76
N ALA A 338 8.49 14.28 -26.39
CA ALA A 338 9.66 13.56 -25.88
C ALA A 338 10.98 14.36 -25.97
N LEU A 339 11.07 15.37 -26.84
CA LEU A 339 12.22 16.26 -26.95
C LEU A 339 12.16 17.46 -25.99
N ASP A 340 10.96 17.86 -25.59
CA ASP A 340 10.74 18.93 -24.61
C ASP A 340 11.01 18.49 -23.15
N PHE A 341 11.14 17.18 -22.90
CA PHE A 341 11.52 16.59 -21.61
C PHE A 341 12.99 16.17 -21.56
#